data_AF-A0A2G6JH23-F1
#
_entry.id   AF-A0A2G6JH23-F1
#
_cell.length_a   1.000
_cell.length_b   1.000
_cell.length_c   1.000
_cell.angle_alpha   90.00
_cell.angle_beta   90.00
_cell.angle_gamma   90.00
#
_symmetry.space_group_name_H-M   'P 1'
#
loop_
_entity.id
_entity.type
_entity.pdbx_description
1 polymer ?
#
loop_
_entity_poly.entity_id
_entity_poly.type
_entity_poly.pdbx_seq_one_letter_code
_entity_poly.pdbx_strand_id
1 'polypeptide(L)'
;MAKKKSYPPKFKFQVVLDALQSATTDAEVARQHGVHPVTLSGWKKYLLAHGHEVFSSRESEKAYERKIEQLERMLGQKEVELALMRNFSSRS
;
A
#
# COMPACT_ATOMS: atom_id res chain seq x y z
N MET A 1 11.51 22.38 -3.40
CA MET A 1 10.98 21.14 -4.01
C MET A 1 9.53 21.36 -4.40
N ALA A 2 9.12 21.08 -5.63
CA ALA A 2 7.74 21.28 -6.07
C ALA A 2 6.78 20.35 -5.30
N LYS A 3 5.73 20.92 -4.70
CA LYS A 3 4.73 20.17 -3.94
C LYS A 3 4.02 19.20 -4.88
N LYS A 4 4.22 17.89 -4.69
CA LYS A 4 3.50 16.87 -5.46
C LYS A 4 2.00 17.09 -5.30
N LYS A 5 1.30 17.20 -6.43
CA LYS A 5 -0.16 17.30 -6.44
C LYS A 5 -0.72 15.99 -5.88
N SER A 6 -1.41 16.07 -4.75
CA SER A 6 -2.05 14.92 -4.12
C SER A 6 -3.48 14.79 -4.66
N TYR A 7 -3.88 13.56 -4.96
CA TYR A 7 -5.20 13.25 -5.49
C TYR A 7 -5.97 12.38 -4.47
N PRO A 8 -7.24 12.67 -4.18
CA PRO A 8 -8.05 11.84 -3.30
C PRO A 8 -8.19 10.40 -3.84
N PRO A 9 -8.25 9.37 -2.98
CA PRO A 9 -8.41 7.97 -3.42
C PRO A 9 -9.60 7.75 -4.35
N LYS A 10 -10.77 8.32 -3.99
CA LYS A 10 -11.99 8.25 -4.81
C LYS A 10 -11.78 8.83 -6.21
N PHE A 11 -11.07 9.96 -6.31
CA PHE A 11 -10.76 10.58 -7.59
C PHE A 11 -9.83 9.69 -8.42
N LYS A 12 -8.75 9.15 -7.84
CA LYS A 12 -7.85 8.22 -8.54
C LYS A 12 -8.62 7.02 -9.09
N PHE A 13 -9.48 6.42 -8.27
CA PHE A 13 -10.29 5.28 -8.68
C PHE A 13 -11.21 5.61 -9.86
N GLN A 14 -11.93 6.74 -9.80
CA GLN A 14 -12.80 7.18 -10.89
C GLN A 14 -12.03 7.36 -12.20
N VAL A 15 -10.91 8.09 -12.18
CA VAL A 15 -10.12 8.35 -13.40
C VAL A 15 -9.57 7.05 -14.00
N VAL A 16 -9.13 6.11 -13.16
CA VAL A 16 -8.67 4.79 -13.64
C VAL A 16 -9.83 3.98 -14.21
N LEU A 17 -11.01 4.03 -13.60
CA LEU A 17 -12.20 3.34 -14.09
C LEU A 17 -12.60 3.89 -15.46
N ASP A 18 -12.63 5.21 -15.62
CA ASP A 18 -12.90 5.87 -16.89
C ASP A 18 -11.84 5.49 -17.94
N ALA A 19 -10.57 5.37 -17.55
CA ALA A 19 -9.48 4.92 -18.43
C ALA A 19 -9.52 3.42 -18.79
N LEU A 20 -10.30 2.60 -18.08
CA LEU A 20 -10.52 1.19 -18.39
C LEU A 20 -11.78 0.99 -19.24
N GLN A 21 -12.78 1.86 -19.10
CA GLN A 21 -14.05 1.80 -19.81
C GLN A 21 -14.06 2.62 -21.10
N SER A 22 -13.19 3.62 -21.22
CA SER A 22 -13.13 4.48 -22.39
C SER A 22 -12.59 3.74 -23.62
N ALA A 23 -13.16 4.04 -24.79
CA ALA A 23 -12.61 3.66 -26.09
C ALA A 23 -11.46 4.58 -26.56
N THR A 24 -11.19 5.67 -25.82
CA THR A 24 -10.12 6.63 -26.12
C THR A 24 -8.82 6.27 -25.41
N THR A 25 -7.72 6.93 -25.81
CA THR A 25 -6.40 6.67 -25.22
C THR A 25 -6.31 7.15 -23.78
N ASP A 26 -5.47 6.50 -22.98
CA ASP A 26 -5.16 6.92 -21.60
C ASP A 26 -4.69 8.39 -21.53
N ALA A 27 -4.00 8.89 -22.56
CA ALA A 27 -3.57 10.29 -22.63
C ALA A 27 -4.75 11.27 -22.73
N GLU A 28 -5.79 10.90 -23.48
CA GLU A 28 -7.00 11.71 -23.65
C GLU A 28 -7.83 11.73 -22.37
N VAL A 29 -8.00 10.57 -21.72
CA VAL A 29 -8.67 10.48 -20.41
C VAL A 29 -7.90 11.29 -19.36
N ALA A 30 -6.57 11.15 -19.30
CA ALA A 30 -5.75 11.95 -18.37
C ALA A 30 -5.95 13.46 -18.59
N ARG A 31 -6.00 13.91 -19.86
CA ARG A 31 -6.26 15.31 -20.22
C ARG A 31 -7.63 15.78 -19.73
N GLN A 32 -8.68 15.00 -19.95
CA GLN A 32 -10.05 15.33 -19.51
C GLN A 32 -10.15 15.54 -18.00
N HIS A 33 -9.40 14.75 -17.21
CA HIS A 33 -9.39 14.86 -15.75
C HIS A 33 -8.28 15.78 -15.19
N GLY A 34 -7.49 16.44 -16.06
CA GLY A 34 -6.39 17.31 -15.62
C GLY A 34 -5.27 16.55 -14.87
N VAL A 35 -5.05 15.29 -15.26
CA VAL A 35 -4.02 14.39 -14.73
C VAL A 35 -2.92 14.21 -15.79
N HIS A 36 -1.67 14.08 -15.34
CA HIS A 36 -0.58 13.78 -16.27
C HIS A 36 -0.69 12.31 -16.77
N PRO A 37 -0.52 12.01 -18.07
CA PRO A 37 -0.70 10.65 -18.61
C PRO A 37 0.13 9.57 -17.91
N VAL A 38 1.38 9.88 -17.55
CA VAL A 38 2.26 8.96 -16.80
C VAL A 38 1.69 8.63 -15.41
N THR A 39 1.06 9.61 -14.75
CA THR A 39 0.43 9.42 -13.44
C THR A 39 -0.76 8.48 -13.54
N LEU A 40 -1.61 8.66 -14.58
CA LEU A 40 -2.74 7.76 -14.84
C LEU A 40 -2.27 6.33 -15.14
N SER A 41 -1.24 6.19 -15.99
CA SER A 41 -0.66 4.87 -16.29
C SER A 41 -0.15 4.16 -15.03
N GLY A 42 0.49 4.91 -14.12
CA GLY A 42 0.91 4.39 -12.82
C GLY A 42 -0.26 3.90 -11.96
N TRP A 43 -1.34 4.66 -11.88
CA TRP A 43 -2.54 4.26 -11.13
C TRP A 43 -3.25 3.06 -11.75
N LYS A 44 -3.32 3.00 -13.08
CA LYS A 44 -3.90 1.87 -13.82
C LYS A 44 -3.14 0.57 -13.55
N LYS A 45 -1.80 0.61 -13.63
CA LYS A 45 -0.95 -0.53 -13.25
C LYS A 45 -1.16 -0.94 -11.79
N TYR A 46 -1.23 0.03 -10.88
CA TYR A 46 -1.47 -0.24 -9.47
C TYR A 46 -2.81 -0.94 -9.23
N LEU A 47 -3.90 -0.44 -9.83
CA LEU A 47 -5.22 -1.02 -9.69
C LEU A 47 -5.30 -2.42 -10.31
N LEU A 48 -4.66 -2.66 -11.47
CA LEU A 48 -4.64 -3.99 -12.08
C LEU A 48 -3.87 -5.00 -11.22
N ALA A 49 -2.80 -4.57 -10.54
CA ALA A 49 -2.02 -5.45 -9.67
C ALA A 49 -2.73 -5.75 -8.35
N HIS A 50 -3.28 -4.73 -7.67
CA HIS A 50 -3.80 -4.85 -6.30
C HIS A 50 -5.34 -4.85 -6.23
N GLY A 51 -6.04 -4.66 -7.36
CA GLY A 51 -7.50 -4.54 -7.37
C GLY A 51 -8.23 -5.79 -6.87
N HIS A 52 -7.60 -6.97 -6.98
CA HIS A 52 -8.13 -8.22 -6.43
C HIS A 52 -8.24 -8.19 -4.90
N GLU A 53 -7.41 -7.40 -4.22
CA GLU A 53 -7.41 -7.27 -2.75
C GLU A 53 -8.70 -6.64 -2.23
N VAL A 54 -9.40 -5.84 -3.05
CA VAL A 54 -10.72 -5.27 -2.70
C VAL A 54 -11.75 -6.37 -2.46
N PHE A 55 -11.57 -7.54 -3.08
CA PHE A 55 -12.42 -8.71 -2.91
C PHE A 55 -11.84 -9.73 -1.91
N SER A 56 -10.69 -9.43 -1.28
CA SER A 56 -10.16 -10.28 -0.23
C SER A 56 -11.09 -10.27 1.00
N SER A 57 -11.35 -11.43 1.59
CA SER A 57 -12.34 -11.54 2.67
C SER A 57 -11.79 -11.02 4.00
N ARG A 58 -12.68 -10.76 4.96
CA ARG A 58 -12.27 -10.46 6.35
C ARG A 58 -11.42 -11.57 6.98
N GLU A 59 -11.44 -12.81 6.46
CA GLU A 59 -10.54 -13.86 6.95
C GLU A 59 -9.08 -13.53 6.63
N SER A 60 -8.77 -12.92 5.47
CA SER A 60 -7.38 -12.53 5.18
C SER A 60 -6.91 -11.38 6.06
N GLU A 61 -7.77 -10.42 6.36
CA GLU A 61 -7.47 -9.33 7.31
C GLU A 61 -7.17 -9.88 8.72
N LYS A 62 -8.00 -10.80 9.22
CA LYS A 62 -7.76 -11.51 10.49
C LYS A 62 -6.49 -12.36 10.48
N ALA A 63 -6.15 -12.95 9.33
CA ALA A 63 -4.91 -13.72 9.20
C ALA A 63 -3.67 -12.81 9.29
N TYR A 64 -3.73 -11.60 8.72
CA TYR A 64 -2.68 -10.60 8.88
C TYR A 64 -2.56 -10.12 10.32
N GLU A 65 -3.67 -9.83 10.98
CA GLU A 65 -3.71 -9.39 12.38
C GLU A 65 -3.07 -10.43 13.32
N ARG A 66 -3.43 -11.72 13.16
CA ARG A 66 -2.79 -12.83 13.90
C ARG A 66 -1.28 -12.92 13.66
N LYS A 67 -0.86 -12.67 12.42
CA LYS A 67 0.57 -12.71 12.07
C LYS A 67 1.33 -11.53 12.67
N ILE A 68 0.70 -10.36 12.76
CA ILE A 68 1.26 -9.18 13.44
C ILE A 68 1.45 -9.49 14.93
N GLU A 69 0.40 -9.99 15.62
CA GLU A 69 0.51 -10.37 17.04
C GLU A 69 1.64 -11.39 17.29
N GLN A 70 1.78 -12.38 16.41
CA GLN A 70 2.85 -13.37 16.52
C GLN A 70 4.23 -12.71 16.38
N LEU A 71 4.40 -11.79 15.42
CA LEU A 71 5.67 -11.10 15.19
C LEU A 71 6.02 -10.16 16.34
N GLU A 72 5.05 -9.43 16.89
CA GLU A 72 5.24 -8.58 18.06
C GLU A 72 5.67 -9.39 19.29
N ARG A 73 5.05 -10.56 19.51
CA ARG A 73 5.46 -11.48 20.59
C ARG A 73 6.90 -11.95 20.42
N MET A 74 7.28 -12.35 19.20
CA MET A 74 8.65 -12.79 18.92
C MET A 74 9.67 -11.66 19.12
N LEU A 75 9.31 -10.43 18.71
CA LEU A 75 10.15 -9.25 18.92
C LEU A 75 10.38 -8.99 20.41
N GLY A 76 9.32 -8.97 21.22
CA GLY A 76 9.43 -8.77 22.66
C GLY A 76 10.28 -9.85 23.35
N GLN A 77 10.15 -11.12 22.95
CA GLN A 77 11.03 -12.18 23.45
C GLN A 77 12.50 -11.93 23.13
N LYS A 78 12.79 -11.46 21.90
CA LYS A 78 14.16 -11.15 21.47
C LYS A 78 14.72 -9.91 22.17
N GLU A 79 13.90 -8.90 22.43
CA GLU A 79 14.32 -7.73 23.21
C GLU A 79 14.72 -8.11 24.64
N VAL A 80 13.94 -8.99 25.29
CA VAL A 80 14.28 -9.51 26.63
C VAL A 80 15.58 -10.32 26.59
N GLU A 81 15.73 -11.23 25.61
CA GLU A 81 16.96 -12.01 25.43
C GLU A 81 18.19 -11.11 25.28
N LEU A 82 18.10 -10.07 24.43
CA LEU A 82 19.16 -9.09 24.24
C LEU A 82 19.46 -8.27 25.50
N ALA A 83 18.44 -7.87 26.25
CA ALA A 83 18.61 -7.14 27.51
C ALA A 83 19.35 -7.99 28.55
N LEU A 84 19.00 -9.28 28.66
CA LEU A 84 19.68 -10.23 29.53
C LEU A 84 21.15 -10.40 29.13
N MET A 85 21.42 -10.65 27.84
CA MET A 85 22.80 -10.78 27.33
C MET A 85 23.64 -9.55 27.65
N ARG A 86 23.11 -8.34 27.43
CA ARG A 86 23.79 -7.08 27.77
C ARG A 86 24.08 -6.96 29.27
N ASN A 87 23.14 -7.36 30.12
CA ASN A 87 23.31 -7.32 31.57
C ASN A 87 24.34 -8.34 32.08
N PHE A 88 24.48 -9.49 31.42
CA PHE A 88 25.52 -10.46 31.74
C PHE A 88 26.90 -9.96 31.31
N SER A 89 27.03 -9.45 30.08
CA SER A 89 28.30 -8.93 29.58
C SER A 89 28.78 -7.65 30.28
N SER A 90 27.88 -6.89 30.92
CA SER A 90 28.28 -5.71 31.72
C SER A 90 28.71 -6.04 33.16
N ARG A 91 28.51 -7.29 33.61
CA ARG A 91 28.85 -7.76 34.96
C ARG A 91 30.13 -8.61 35.02
N SER A 92 30.70 -9.00 33.88
CA SER A 92 32.03 -9.62 33.75
C SER A 92 33.10 -8.58 33.44
#